data_AF-A0A7C7JB12-F1
#
_entry.id   AF-A0A7C7JB12-F1
#
_cell.length_a   1.000
_cell.length_b   1.000
_cell.length_c   1.000
_cell.angle_alpha   90.00
_cell.angle_beta   90.00
_cell.angle_gamma   90.00
#
_symmetry.space_group_name_H-M   'P 1'
#
loop_
_entity.id
_entity.type
_entity.pdbx_description
1 polymer ?
#
loop_
_entity_poly.entity_id
_entity_poly.type
_entity_poly.pdbx_seq_one_letter_code
_entity_poly.pdbx_strand_id
1 'polypeptide(L)'
;MIQLFLQKFKESTLSILAIALFLTGVGLITLKSISTGHEGNYFQQSFYKQLFFLLPALIVFLIAFFIPRHTIHRYIYGLYGFMILLILIPFLGEEIASTYRWIRIGLPFGFQPSEFAKWIVVIALARYLSDHNLEMN
;
A
#
# COMPACT_ATOMS: atom_id res chain seq x y z
N MET A 1 -16.99 14.50 -13.88
CA MET A 1 -16.05 13.47 -13.38
C MET A 1 -14.62 13.75 -13.83
N ILE A 2 -14.34 13.87 -15.14
CA ILE A 2 -12.99 14.19 -15.67
C ILE A 2 -12.44 15.54 -15.17
N GLN A 3 -13.27 16.58 -15.05
CA GLN A 3 -12.83 17.89 -14.54
C GLN A 3 -12.39 17.86 -13.07
N LEU A 4 -13.09 17.08 -12.24
CA LEU A 4 -12.74 16.85 -10.82
C LEU A 4 -11.42 16.08 -10.69
N PHE A 5 -11.17 15.14 -11.59
CA PHE A 5 -9.90 14.43 -11.70
C PHE A 5 -8.76 15.37 -12.05
N LEU A 6 -8.93 16.20 -13.10
CA LEU A 6 -7.91 17.15 -13.52
C LEU A 6 -7.63 18.22 -12.45
N GLN A 7 -8.66 18.67 -11.71
CA GLN A 7 -8.47 19.61 -10.61
C GLN A 7 -7.67 18.99 -9.46
N LYS A 8 -8.04 17.80 -8.98
CA LYS A 8 -7.26 17.08 -7.96
C LYS A 8 -5.82 16.79 -8.42
N PHE A 9 -5.63 16.46 -9.70
CA PHE A 9 -4.31 16.19 -10.26
C PHE A 9 -3.45 17.45 -10.37
N LYS A 10 -4.07 18.61 -10.66
CA LYS A 10 -3.42 19.92 -10.72
C LYS A 10 -3.07 20.47 -9.33
N GLU A 11 -3.90 20.20 -8.33
CA GLU A 11 -3.64 20.54 -6.92
C GLU A 11 -2.64 19.58 -6.24
N SER A 12 -2.48 18.38 -6.80
CA SER A 12 -1.47 17.42 -6.36
C SER A 12 -0.07 17.93 -6.68
N THR A 13 0.90 17.62 -5.83
CA THR A 13 2.32 17.84 -6.11
C THR A 13 2.77 16.87 -7.21
N LEU A 14 2.46 17.23 -8.46
CA LEU A 14 2.69 16.45 -9.68
C LEU A 14 4.16 15.96 -9.76
N SER A 15 5.09 16.74 -9.21
CA SER A 15 6.50 16.38 -9.03
C SER A 15 6.72 15.08 -8.24
N ILE A 16 5.97 14.85 -7.15
CA ILE A 16 6.11 13.64 -6.32
C ILE A 16 5.64 12.40 -7.10
N LEU A 17 4.53 12.52 -7.83
CA LEU A 17 4.02 11.45 -8.67
C LEU A 17 5.01 11.10 -9.80
N ALA A 18 5.58 12.12 -10.45
CA ALA A 18 6.59 11.94 -11.49
C ALA A 18 7.83 11.21 -10.95
N ILE A 19 8.32 11.59 -9.76
CA ILE A 19 9.46 10.93 -9.11
C ILE A 19 9.11 9.47 -8.77
N ALA A 20 7.92 9.20 -8.22
CA ALA A 20 7.49 7.84 -7.88
C ALA A 20 7.39 6.92 -9.12
N LEU A 21 6.84 7.44 -10.22
CA LEU A 21 6.77 6.71 -11.49
C LEU A 21 8.16 6.45 -12.08
N PHE A 22 9.05 7.44 -12.02
CA PHE A 22 10.44 7.29 -12.45
C PHE A 22 11.16 6.18 -11.66
N LEU A 23 11.10 6.22 -10.33
CA LEU A 23 11.71 5.19 -9.48
C LEU A 23 11.12 3.80 -9.72
N THR A 24 9.80 3.72 -9.95
CA THR A 24 9.15 2.45 -10.32
C THR A 24 9.67 1.93 -11.65
N GLY A 25 9.86 2.82 -12.64
CA GLY A 25 10.45 2.47 -13.94
C GLY A 25 11.88 1.97 -13.83
N VAL A 26 12.73 2.66 -13.05
CA VAL A 26 14.10 2.20 -12.75
C VAL A 26 14.07 0.82 -12.10
N GLY A 27 13.20 0.60 -11.10
CA GLY A 27 13.04 -0.70 -10.45
C GLY A 27 12.61 -1.82 -11.40
N LEU A 28 11.74 -1.53 -12.37
CA LEU A 28 11.36 -2.52 -13.39
C LEU A 28 12.53 -2.87 -14.33
N ILE A 29 13.35 -1.88 -14.70
CA ILE A 29 14.54 -2.11 -15.53
C ILE A 29 15.55 -2.99 -14.78
N THR A 30 15.80 -2.73 -13.49
CA THR A 30 16.73 -3.55 -12.71
C THR A 30 16.21 -4.98 -12.53
N LEU A 31 14.91 -5.16 -12.25
CA LEU A 31 14.30 -6.49 -12.16
C LEU A 31 14.39 -7.26 -13.47
N LYS A 32 14.21 -6.58 -14.61
CA LYS A 32 14.40 -7.19 -15.94
C LYS A 32 15.86 -7.66 -16.11
N SER A 33 16.82 -6.81 -15.75
CA SER A 33 18.25 -7.13 -15.86
C SER A 33 18.71 -8.31 -14.99
N ILE A 34 18.06 -8.56 -13.86
CA ILE A 34 18.36 -9.71 -12.99
C ILE A 34 17.67 -10.98 -13.49
N SER A 35 16.49 -10.83 -14.11
CA SER A 35 15.67 -11.96 -14.57
C SER A 35 16.15 -12.59 -15.88
N THR A 36 17.03 -11.93 -16.64
CA THR A 36 17.51 -12.37 -17.97
C THR A 36 18.38 -13.63 -18.01
N GLY A 37 18.63 -14.28 -16.86
CA GLY A 37 19.42 -15.52 -16.78
C GLY A 37 18.68 -16.75 -16.26
N HIS A 38 17.38 -16.65 -15.96
CA HIS A 38 16.60 -17.76 -15.39
C HIS A 38 15.68 -18.37 -16.45
N GLU A 39 16.07 -19.53 -17.00
CA GLU A 39 15.19 -20.37 -17.82
C GLU A 39 14.15 -21.08 -16.93
N GLY A 40 13.00 -20.43 -16.72
CA GLY A 40 11.91 -20.96 -15.93
C GLY A 40 10.59 -20.26 -16.24
N ASN A 41 9.48 -20.85 -15.79
CA ASN A 41 8.11 -20.36 -15.98
C ASN A 41 7.99 -18.84 -15.80
N TYR A 42 7.28 -18.15 -16.70
CA TYR A 42 7.09 -16.68 -16.67
C TYR A 42 6.63 -16.15 -15.30
N PHE A 43 5.84 -16.93 -14.55
CA PHE A 43 5.37 -16.58 -13.21
C PHE A 43 6.43 -16.66 -12.11
N GLN A 44 7.60 -17.25 -12.33
CA GLN A 44 8.69 -17.27 -11.36
C GLN A 44 9.61 -16.06 -11.51
N GLN A 45 9.64 -15.44 -12.69
CA GLN A 45 10.45 -14.26 -12.95
C GLN A 45 9.90 -13.04 -12.21
N SER A 46 10.76 -12.41 -11.40
CA SER A 46 10.42 -11.26 -10.56
C SER A 46 9.85 -10.08 -11.34
N PHE A 47 10.32 -9.87 -12.58
CA PHE A 47 9.81 -8.82 -13.46
C PHE A 47 8.30 -8.98 -13.77
N TYR A 48 7.88 -10.17 -14.21
CA TYR A 48 6.48 -10.42 -14.55
C TYR A 48 5.56 -10.40 -13.33
N LYS A 49 6.05 -10.87 -12.16
CA LYS A 49 5.33 -10.70 -10.89
C LYS A 49 5.10 -9.22 -10.57
N GLN A 50 6.14 -8.38 -10.67
CA GLN A 50 6.02 -6.95 -10.39
C GLN A 50 5.06 -6.26 -11.35
N LEU A 51 5.11 -6.62 -12.65
CA LEU A 51 4.19 -6.08 -13.65
C LEU A 51 2.73 -6.50 -13.38
N PHE A 52 2.51 -7.75 -12.96
CA PHE A 52 1.19 -8.23 -12.56
C PHE A 52 0.64 -7.48 -11.34
N PHE A 53 1.48 -7.20 -10.34
CA PHE A 53 1.08 -6.42 -9.15
C PHE A 53 0.94 -4.91 -9.40
N LEU A 54 1.55 -4.38 -10.45
CA LEU A 54 1.46 -2.96 -10.79
C LEU A 54 0.03 -2.55 -11.14
N LEU A 55 -0.72 -3.39 -11.86
CA LEU A 55 -2.12 -3.12 -12.22
C LEU A 55 -3.03 -2.95 -10.99
N PRO A 56 -3.15 -3.93 -10.06
CA PRO A 56 -3.96 -3.74 -8.86
C PRO A 56 -3.42 -2.63 -7.97
N ALA A 57 -2.10 -2.39 -7.90
CA ALA A 57 -1.54 -1.28 -7.17
C ALA A 57 -2.00 0.09 -7.71
N LEU A 58 -2.04 0.26 -9.04
CA LEU A 58 -2.56 1.48 -9.67
C LEU A 58 -4.06 1.66 -9.41
N ILE A 59 -4.84 0.58 -9.45
CA ILE A 59 -6.27 0.63 -9.12
C ILE A 59 -6.47 1.09 -7.67
N VAL A 60 -5.74 0.48 -6.72
CA VAL A 60 -5.80 0.86 -5.30
C VAL A 60 -5.35 2.30 -5.09
N PHE A 61 -4.30 2.75 -5.77
CA PHE A 61 -3.85 4.14 -5.75
C PHE A 61 -4.94 5.09 -6.23
N LEU A 62 -5.59 4.81 -7.37
CA LEU A 62 -6.67 5.64 -7.89
C LEU A 62 -7.84 5.72 -6.92
N ILE A 63 -8.26 4.58 -6.36
CA ILE A 63 -9.33 4.53 -5.36
C ILE A 63 -8.94 5.43 -4.17
N ALA A 64 -7.76 5.22 -3.59
CA ALA A 64 -7.26 5.97 -2.44
C ALA A 64 -7.16 7.47 -2.72
N PHE A 65 -6.71 7.85 -3.92
CA PHE A 65 -6.59 9.25 -4.35
C PHE A 65 -7.94 9.97 -4.37
N PHE A 66 -9.03 9.25 -4.65
CA PHE A 66 -10.38 9.83 -4.65
C PHE A 66 -11.03 9.90 -3.28
N ILE A 67 -10.58 9.13 -2.28
CA ILE A 67 -11.18 9.14 -0.94
C ILE A 67 -11.09 10.56 -0.32
N PRO A 68 -12.23 11.15 0.09
CA PRO A 68 -12.23 12.43 0.79
C PRO A 68 -11.53 12.32 2.16
N ARG A 69 -10.76 13.36 2.53
CA ARG A 69 -10.06 13.39 3.82
C ARG A 69 -11.00 13.25 5.02
N HIS A 70 -12.20 13.84 4.93
CA HIS A 70 -13.23 13.71 5.97
C HIS A 70 -13.67 12.25 6.20
N THR A 71 -13.79 11.45 5.13
CA THR A 71 -14.12 10.03 5.22
C THR A 71 -13.02 9.26 5.94
N ILE A 72 -11.75 9.52 5.57
CA ILE A 72 -10.60 8.92 6.25
C ILE A 72 -10.64 9.29 7.74
N HIS A 73 -10.80 10.57 8.04
CA HIS A 73 -10.88 11.07 9.42
C HIS A 73 -11.94 10.31 10.20
N ARG A 74 -13.19 10.24 9.71
CA ARG A 74 -14.33 9.59 10.38
C ARG A 74 -14.06 8.13 10.73
N TYR A 75 -13.49 7.34 9.81
CA TYR A 75 -13.36 5.88 9.96
C TYR A 75 -12.00 5.40 10.47
N ILE A 76 -10.99 6.28 10.62
CA ILE A 76 -9.62 5.84 10.90
C ILE A 76 -9.46 5.05 12.20
N TYR A 77 -10.18 5.40 13.28
CA TYR A 77 -10.10 4.65 14.54
C TYR A 77 -10.70 3.24 14.42
N GLY A 78 -11.77 3.08 13.63
CA GLY A 78 -12.34 1.77 13.31
C GLY A 78 -11.37 0.93 12.49
N LEU A 79 -10.74 1.52 11.47
CA LEU A 79 -9.70 0.88 10.67
C LEU A 79 -8.47 0.50 11.51
N TYR A 80 -8.09 1.34 12.46
CA TYR A 80 -6.99 1.08 13.39
C TYR A 80 -7.29 -0.16 14.26
N GLY A 81 -8.48 -0.23 14.88
CA GLY A 81 -8.89 -1.40 15.66
C GLY A 81 -8.96 -2.67 14.80
N PHE A 82 -9.51 -2.58 13.59
CA PHE A 82 -9.52 -3.70 12.65
C PHE A 82 -8.11 -4.18 12.28
N MET A 83 -7.16 -3.26 12.07
CA MET A 83 -5.78 -3.62 11.76
C MET A 83 -5.07 -4.32 12.90
N ILE A 84 -5.34 -3.97 14.16
CA ILE A 84 -4.80 -4.70 15.31
C ILE A 84 -5.23 -6.17 15.25
N LEU A 85 -6.51 -6.44 14.99
CA LEU A 85 -7.00 -7.81 14.84
C LEU A 85 -6.32 -8.52 13.66
N LEU A 86 -6.16 -7.84 12.53
CA LEU A 86 -5.56 -8.41 11.32
C LEU A 86 -4.07 -8.76 11.51
N ILE A 87 -3.33 -8.00 12.33
CA ILE A 87 -1.93 -8.28 12.68
C ILE A 87 -1.80 -9.51 13.59
N LEU A 88 -2.84 -9.87 14.34
CA LEU A 88 -2.84 -11.06 15.19
C LEU A 88 -3.12 -12.35 14.42
N ILE A 89 -3.77 -12.27 13.25
CA ILE A 89 -4.13 -13.44 12.44
C ILE A 89 -2.90 -14.30 12.04
N PRO A 90 -1.77 -13.72 11.56
CA PRO A 90 -0.57 -14.51 11.23
C PRO A 90 -0.06 -15.43 12.33
N PHE A 91 -0.29 -15.10 13.61
CA PHE A 91 0.16 -15.93 14.75
C PHE A 91 -0.60 -17.25 14.87
N LEU A 92 -1.77 -17.36 14.22
CA LEU A 92 -2.57 -18.59 14.16
C LEU A 92 -2.20 -19.46 12.94
N GLY A 93 -1.34 -18.96 12.04
CA GLY A 93 -0.96 -19.61 10.80
C GLY A 93 0.43 -20.26 10.85
N GLU A 94 0.93 -20.65 9.68
CA GLU A 94 2.26 -21.22 9.51
C GLU A 94 3.35 -20.15 9.60
N GLU A 95 4.50 -20.53 10.19
CA GLU A 95 5.67 -19.66 10.14
C GLU A 95 6.22 -19.59 8.72
N ILE A 96 6.60 -18.39 8.27
CA ILE A 96 7.26 -18.18 6.98
C ILE A 96 8.59 -17.52 7.25
N ALA A 97 9.67 -18.24 6.97
CA ALA A 97 11.03 -17.85 7.35
C ALA A 97 11.12 -17.50 8.84
N SER A 98 10.58 -18.40 9.69
CA SER A 98 10.61 -18.29 11.15
C SER A 98 10.02 -17.01 11.71
N THR A 99 9.01 -16.46 11.03
CA THR A 99 8.27 -15.27 11.45
C THR A 99 6.78 -15.39 11.12
N TYR A 100 5.93 -14.98 12.05
CA TYR A 100 4.48 -14.87 11.89
C TYR A 100 4.08 -13.47 11.43
N ARG A 101 4.24 -13.19 10.13
CA ARG A 101 3.91 -11.87 9.55
C ARG A 101 3.05 -11.92 8.28
N TRP A 102 2.95 -13.08 7.67
CA TRP A 102 2.30 -13.25 6.37
C TRP A 102 1.05 -14.11 6.52
N ILE A 103 -0.04 -13.66 5.91
CA ILE A 103 -1.26 -14.44 5.74
C ILE A 103 -1.20 -15.07 4.35
N ARG A 104 -1.17 -16.42 4.28
CA ARG A 104 -1.28 -17.17 3.03
C ARG A 104 -2.69 -17.70 2.88
N ILE A 105 -3.41 -17.20 1.87
CA ILE A 105 -4.79 -17.61 1.55
C ILE A 105 -4.84 -18.64 0.41
N GLY A 106 -3.79 -19.45 0.25
CA GLY A 106 -3.67 -20.42 -0.85
C GLY A 106 -3.31 -19.83 -2.23
N LEU A 107 -3.16 -18.52 -2.33
CA LEU A 107 -2.66 -17.83 -3.52
C LEU A 107 -1.12 -17.87 -3.58
N PRO A 108 -0.50 -17.70 -4.76
CA PRO A 108 0.97 -17.71 -4.91
C PRO A 108 1.66 -16.49 -4.28
N PHE A 109 0.93 -15.67 -3.52
CA PHE A 109 1.40 -14.48 -2.83
C PHE A 109 0.84 -14.42 -1.42
N GLY A 110 1.64 -13.85 -0.50
CA GLY A 110 1.20 -13.59 0.87
C GLY A 110 0.66 -12.16 1.00
N PHE A 111 -0.26 -11.97 1.93
CA PHE A 111 -0.71 -10.66 2.37
C PHE A 111 -0.02 -10.31 3.70
N GLN A 112 0.58 -9.13 3.79
CA GLN A 112 1.26 -8.66 5.00
C GLN A 112 0.47 -7.52 5.66
N PRO A 113 -0.29 -7.78 6.74
CA PRO A 113 -1.11 -6.77 7.42
C PRO A 113 -0.32 -5.55 7.90
N SER A 114 0.94 -5.76 8.33
CA SER A 114 1.77 -4.69 8.89
C SER A 114 2.09 -3.57 7.88
N GLU A 115 2.08 -3.85 6.58
CA GLU A 115 2.25 -2.83 5.54
C GLU A 115 1.10 -1.82 5.57
N PHE A 116 -0.13 -2.30 5.81
CA PHE A 116 -1.31 -1.47 5.93
C PHE A 116 -1.40 -0.75 7.28
N ALA A 117 -1.00 -1.44 8.34
CA ALA A 117 -1.01 -0.89 9.68
C ALA A 117 -0.14 0.37 9.82
N LYS A 118 1.03 0.42 9.16
CA LYS A 118 1.97 1.56 9.24
C LYS A 118 1.30 2.90 8.97
N TRP A 119 0.60 3.03 7.85
CA TRP A 119 -0.01 4.30 7.48
C TRP A 119 -1.32 4.56 8.24
N ILE A 120 -2.07 3.51 8.61
CA ILE A 120 -3.28 3.66 9.43
C ILE A 120 -2.93 4.19 10.83
N VAL A 121 -1.87 3.67 11.45
CA VAL A 121 -1.37 4.16 12.76
C VAL A 121 -0.98 5.63 12.67
N VAL A 122 -0.24 6.02 11.63
CA VAL A 122 0.19 7.41 11.43
C VAL A 122 -1.01 8.35 11.30
N ILE A 123 -2.02 7.99 10.51
CA ILE A 123 -3.21 8.84 10.32
C ILE A 123 -4.09 8.83 11.58
N ALA A 124 -4.23 7.70 12.26
CA ALA A 124 -4.98 7.61 13.51
C ALA A 124 -4.35 8.48 14.60
N LEU A 125 -3.02 8.44 14.72
CA LEU A 125 -2.28 9.29 15.65
C LEU A 125 -2.39 10.77 15.27
N ALA A 126 -2.28 11.10 13.98
CA ALA A 126 -2.47 12.47 13.50
C ALA A 126 -3.87 13.00 13.84
N ARG A 127 -4.91 12.19 13.66
CA ARG A 127 -6.27 12.52 14.09
C ARG A 127 -6.36 12.72 15.60
N TYR A 128 -5.82 11.79 16.38
CA TYR A 128 -5.84 11.88 17.85
C TYR A 128 -5.20 13.18 18.34
N LEU A 129 -4.02 13.52 17.81
CA LEU A 129 -3.32 14.74 18.15
C LEU A 129 -4.07 15.99 17.67
N SER A 130 -4.70 15.96 16.50
CA SER A 130 -5.50 17.07 15.98
C SER A 130 -6.76 17.32 16.81
N ASP A 131 -7.42 16.26 17.28
CA ASP A 131 -8.64 16.36 18.09
C ASP A 131 -8.33 16.88 19.51
N HIS A 132 -7.12 16.62 20.06
CA HIS A 132 -6.74 16.98 21.44
C HIS A 132 -5.78 18.19 21.57
N ASN A 133 -5.06 18.61 20.52
CA ASN A 133 -4.21 19.83 20.55
C ASN A 133 -5.00 21.14 20.30
N LEU A 134 -6.33 21.09 20.20
CA LEU A 134 -7.16 22.30 20.13
C LEU A 134 -7.44 22.91 21.52
N GLU A 135 -6.90 22.32 22.60
CA GLU A 135 -6.84 22.91 23.95
C GLU A 135 -5.43 23.41 24.30
N MET A 136 -4.65 23.83 23.30
CA MET A 136 -3.38 24.52 23.53
C MET A 136 -3.67 25.99 23.87
N ASN A 137 -3.91 26.25 25.17
CA ASN A 137 -3.83 27.60 25.75
C ASN A 137 -2.46 28.23 25.54
#